data_AF-A0A8H4KX22-F1
#
_entry.id   AF-A0A8H4KX22-F1
#
_cell.length_a   1.000
_cell.length_b   1.000
_cell.length_c   1.000
_cell.angle_alpha   90.00
_cell.angle_beta   90.00
_cell.angle_gamma   90.00
#
_symmetry.space_group_name_H-M   'P 1'
#
loop_
_entity.id
_entity.type
_entity.pdbx_description
1 polymer ?
#
loop_
_entity_poly.entity_id
_entity_poly.type
_entity_poly.pdbx_seq_one_letter_code
_entity_poly.pdbx_strand_id
1 'polypeptide(L)'
;MRTPKLTILDAAASQQASSFVKAYNWTECKIRVERIINGTLVLDSITKDNVSQFLYHGPVPGLHPSFHRPDYRALTLDGCRKICGNPIDIFEAPQALSVAATWVFPLAILFSLPWESLHEKKVSKTLAAASNWLGSPQTALTATIFNFRGIRNCHRRVRRVGFDNWITRHYSNALYVLSVLNQFDGLETHVPSNNPRDSQPTRMLNVLIYGLFRPLSAQDESDVRHTRQLLSDLAHQLRILRRKGVLPTLASLGTFLVAFIFSLVLTFAELGDDNTPFALSFGLLLSWLPPLVIFTIVDRNPISADRSGELISRWLFNVDAVMSWAQGDNPRQIVYQGAEDPEDIQTIDNIRWWRPQGLPEDNMQVAEQPLSQLSQIELRDLGRPQVNHRAQNEAQTQNHPWNHVGEFIGQGRQLKYCGLVHAVLMATDGAKFSHLRDNDLLFYARKTAINLSRRKPRSWYVVAVLSFLLVWCEIMMAFMVAFCSPTVGLGCRSLSYLLFGILSSISWFIHLPMEPSKCVRWILHFFNGLAIISLIGITGAQLTGVMNNCYCKSSALSMPGIGGYMDFENAAFYRDHFNSGYYWGFAAVIGGAIPLITFLVALFWWMKCKHLWSANEKGQGSFGNSATERLWLG
;
A
#
# COMPACT_ATOMS: atom_id res chain seq x y z
N MET A 1 17.09 -14.86 56.90
CA MET A 1 17.05 -13.40 57.15
C MET A 1 18.22 -12.73 56.45
N ARG A 2 18.01 -12.15 55.26
CA ARG A 2 18.94 -11.25 54.58
C ARG A 2 18.13 -10.03 54.17
N THR A 3 18.46 -8.88 54.74
CA THR A 3 17.86 -7.57 54.48
C THR A 3 18.37 -7.00 53.15
N PRO A 4 17.53 -6.38 52.30
CA PRO A 4 18.00 -5.66 51.13
C PRO A 4 18.45 -4.25 51.52
N LYS A 5 19.74 -3.95 51.33
CA LYS A 5 20.26 -2.57 51.22
C LYS A 5 20.09 -2.13 49.76
N LEU A 6 18.95 -1.55 49.44
CA LEU A 6 18.71 -0.92 48.14
C LEU A 6 17.88 0.35 48.34
N THR A 7 18.50 1.41 48.86
CA THR A 7 17.84 2.71 49.01
C THR A 7 18.92 3.79 49.04
N ILE A 8 18.70 4.85 48.23
CA ILE A 8 19.27 6.22 48.26
C ILE A 8 20.07 6.64 47.00
N LEU A 9 20.78 5.76 46.30
CA LEU A 9 21.54 6.19 45.10
C LEU A 9 20.67 6.40 43.83
N ASP A 10 19.57 5.68 43.66
CA ASP A 10 18.69 5.84 42.47
C ASP A 10 17.77 7.07 42.56
N ALA A 11 17.44 7.54 43.77
CA ALA A 11 16.60 8.72 43.95
C ALA A 11 17.34 10.01 43.52
N ALA A 12 18.63 10.13 43.84
CA ALA A 12 19.45 11.27 43.47
C ALA A 12 19.72 11.35 41.95
N ALA A 13 19.94 10.21 41.30
CA ALA A 13 20.07 10.14 39.84
C ALA A 13 18.76 10.54 39.12
N SER A 14 17.60 10.15 39.68
CA SER A 14 16.30 10.56 39.12
C SER A 14 16.00 12.06 39.31
N GLN A 15 16.41 12.65 40.44
CA GLN A 15 16.22 14.08 40.71
C GLN A 15 17.14 14.96 39.86
N GLN A 16 18.38 14.53 39.61
CA GLN A 16 19.33 15.29 38.80
C GLN A 16 19.06 15.18 37.29
N ALA A 17 18.43 14.09 36.83
CA ALA A 17 17.90 13.99 35.47
C ALA A 17 16.67 14.90 35.24
N SER A 18 15.85 15.12 36.28
CA SER A 18 14.66 15.98 36.20
C SER A 18 14.97 17.49 36.11
N SER A 19 16.17 17.92 36.54
CA SER A 19 16.60 19.32 36.44
C SER A 19 17.18 19.71 35.08
N PHE A 20 17.40 18.77 34.16
CA PHE A 20 18.18 19.02 32.95
C PHE A 20 17.41 19.58 31.75
N VAL A 21 16.07 19.61 31.79
CA VAL A 21 15.26 20.24 30.73
C VAL A 21 14.10 20.99 31.37
N LYS A 22 14.37 22.17 31.94
CA LYS A 22 13.30 23.09 32.30
C LYS A 22 12.65 23.55 30.99
N ALA A 23 11.44 23.06 30.69
CA ALA A 23 10.71 23.42 29.49
C ALA A 23 10.63 24.95 29.38
N TYR A 24 11.12 25.48 28.27
CA TYR A 24 11.16 26.91 28.06
C TYR A 24 9.78 27.40 27.62
N ASN A 25 9.17 28.29 28.39
CA ASN A 25 7.88 28.85 28.06
C ASN A 25 8.04 30.16 27.26
N TRP A 26 7.51 30.24 26.03
CA TRP A 26 7.52 31.46 25.22
C TRP A 26 6.84 32.66 25.89
N THR A 27 5.91 32.42 26.82
CA THR A 27 5.29 33.46 27.64
C THR A 27 6.33 34.21 28.46
N GLU A 28 7.36 33.53 28.97
CA GLU A 28 8.47 34.17 29.70
C GLU A 28 9.29 35.06 28.76
N CYS A 29 9.51 34.65 27.50
CA CYS A 29 10.15 35.55 26.55
C CYS A 29 9.29 36.79 26.27
N LYS A 30 7.98 36.61 26.07
CA LYS A 30 7.05 37.73 25.85
C LYS A 30 7.14 38.74 26.99
N ILE A 31 7.09 38.27 28.24
CA ILE A 31 7.21 39.09 29.45
C ILE A 31 8.56 39.82 29.49
N ARG A 32 9.67 39.17 29.12
CA ARG A 32 11.00 39.81 29.06
C ARG A 32 11.04 40.93 28.03
N VAL A 33 10.51 40.70 26.83
CA VAL A 33 10.43 41.72 25.77
C VAL A 33 9.60 42.92 26.26
N GLU A 34 8.44 42.68 26.87
CA GLU A 34 7.58 43.73 27.42
C GLU A 34 8.28 44.53 28.53
N ARG A 35 9.00 43.85 29.44
CA ARG A 35 9.77 44.52 30.50
C ARG A 35 10.91 45.38 29.94
N ILE A 36 11.60 44.92 28.90
CA ILE A 36 12.65 45.71 28.23
C ILE A 36 12.04 46.95 27.55
N ILE A 37 10.91 46.78 26.84
CA ILE A 37 10.19 47.90 26.20
C ILE A 37 9.72 48.92 27.24
N ASN A 38 9.23 48.46 28.40
CA ASN A 38 8.80 49.31 29.50
C ASN A 38 9.98 49.94 30.28
N GLY A 39 11.22 49.49 30.04
CA GLY A 39 12.42 49.96 30.75
C GLY A 39 12.58 49.39 32.17
N THR A 40 11.84 48.34 32.52
CA THR A 40 11.92 47.70 33.85
C THR A 40 12.96 46.58 33.91
N LEU A 41 13.45 46.10 32.76
CA LEU A 41 14.49 45.10 32.65
C LEU A 41 15.56 45.56 31.65
N VAL A 42 16.83 45.43 32.05
CA VAL A 42 17.99 45.55 31.17
C VAL A 42 18.61 44.15 31.08
N LEU A 43 18.78 43.64 29.87
CA LEU A 43 19.35 42.31 29.63
C LEU A 43 20.64 42.47 28.82
N ASP A 44 21.78 42.16 29.42
CA ASP A 44 23.11 42.42 28.88
C ASP A 44 23.28 43.88 28.45
N SER A 45 23.40 44.14 27.15
CA SER A 45 23.50 45.47 26.56
C SER A 45 22.17 45.99 26.01
N ILE A 46 21.07 45.24 26.14
CA ILE A 46 19.76 45.59 25.59
C ILE A 46 18.98 46.42 26.62
N THR A 47 18.77 47.69 26.27
CA THR A 47 18.00 48.67 27.04
C THR A 47 16.76 49.09 26.27
N LYS A 48 15.90 49.90 26.91
CA LYS A 48 14.73 50.51 26.26
C LYS A 48 15.08 51.28 24.98
N ASP A 49 16.24 51.93 24.93
CA ASP A 49 16.61 52.81 23.81
C ASP A 49 17.05 52.02 22.57
N ASN A 50 17.58 50.82 22.75
CA ASN A 50 18.12 50.02 21.65
C ASN A 50 17.28 48.77 21.31
N VAL A 51 16.25 48.43 22.09
CA VAL A 51 15.38 47.27 21.81
C VAL A 51 14.70 47.34 20.44
N SER A 52 14.49 48.55 19.93
CA SER A 52 13.87 48.81 18.63
C SER A 52 14.58 48.12 17.47
N GLN A 53 15.91 47.90 17.55
CA GLN A 53 16.68 47.19 16.52
C GLN A 53 16.40 45.68 16.46
N PHE A 54 15.89 45.12 17.58
CA PHE A 54 15.54 43.71 17.71
C PHE A 54 14.06 43.44 17.41
N LEU A 55 13.26 44.49 17.36
CA LEU A 55 11.86 44.45 16.96
C LEU A 55 11.74 44.47 15.43
N TYR A 56 10.85 43.65 14.90
CA TYR A 56 10.53 43.64 13.49
C TYR A 56 9.53 44.75 13.18
N HIS A 57 9.91 45.69 12.31
CA HIS A 57 9.07 46.81 11.84
C HIS A 57 8.57 46.65 10.40
N GLY A 58 8.95 45.55 9.74
CA GLY A 58 8.57 45.30 8.35
C GLY A 58 7.07 45.01 8.18
N PRO A 59 6.62 44.87 6.92
CA PRO A 59 5.25 44.48 6.60
C PRO A 59 4.96 43.07 7.14
N VAL A 60 3.74 42.88 7.66
CA VAL A 60 3.28 41.60 8.22
C VAL A 60 2.18 41.08 7.28
N PRO A 61 2.48 40.09 6.41
CA PRO A 61 1.50 39.60 5.44
C PRO A 61 0.23 39.08 6.13
N GLY A 62 -0.93 39.52 5.66
CA GLY A 62 -2.23 39.06 6.16
C GLY A 62 -2.74 39.77 7.42
N LEU A 63 -1.96 40.67 8.04
CA LEU A 63 -2.43 41.52 9.13
C LEU A 63 -3.48 42.51 8.58
N HIS A 64 -4.62 42.59 9.25
CA HIS A 64 -5.71 43.46 8.81
C HIS A 64 -5.26 44.94 8.78
N PRO A 65 -5.57 45.71 7.71
CA PRO A 65 -5.11 47.11 7.60
C PRO A 65 -5.58 48.04 8.72
N SER A 66 -6.65 47.66 9.43
CA SER A 66 -7.18 48.44 10.57
C SER A 66 -6.37 48.26 11.85
N PHE A 67 -5.53 47.23 11.95
CA PHE A 67 -4.74 46.99 13.15
C PHE A 67 -3.52 47.91 13.16
N HIS A 68 -3.30 48.62 14.27
CA HIS A 68 -2.20 49.57 14.37
C HIS A 68 -0.85 48.83 14.44
N ARG A 69 -0.03 48.98 13.40
CA ARG A 69 1.22 48.20 13.24
C ARG A 69 2.17 48.23 14.45
N PRO A 70 2.38 49.36 15.15
CA PRO A 70 3.21 49.43 16.35
C PRO A 70 2.74 48.55 17.53
N ASP A 71 1.45 48.21 17.57
CA ASP A 71 0.89 47.36 18.63
C ASP A 71 1.24 45.88 18.41
N TYR A 72 1.55 45.49 17.18
CA TYR A 72 1.95 44.12 16.84
C TYR A 72 3.41 43.88 17.23
N ARG A 73 3.61 43.07 18.27
CA ARG A 73 4.93 42.78 18.84
C ARG A 73 5.53 41.57 18.14
N ALA A 74 6.52 41.83 17.29
CA ALA A 74 7.31 40.80 16.63
C ALA A 74 8.81 41.05 16.81
N LEU A 75 9.58 39.98 17.02
CA LEU A 75 11.03 40.00 17.10
C LEU A 75 11.65 39.56 15.77
N THR A 76 12.78 40.16 15.41
CA THR A 76 13.66 39.58 14.39
C THR A 76 14.30 38.29 14.90
N LEU A 77 14.84 37.46 14.02
CA LEU A 77 15.59 36.25 14.43
C LEU A 77 16.73 36.57 15.41
N ASP A 78 17.49 37.63 15.16
CA ASP A 78 18.58 38.07 16.06
C ASP A 78 18.03 38.56 17.41
N GLY A 79 16.91 39.30 17.39
CA GLY A 79 16.20 39.71 18.58
C GLY A 79 15.72 38.53 19.43
N CYS A 80 15.13 37.52 18.80
CA CYS A 80 14.72 36.29 19.47
C CYS A 80 15.91 35.59 20.11
N ARG A 81 17.02 35.44 19.38
CA ARG A 81 18.23 34.78 19.89
C ARG A 81 18.86 35.50 21.08
N LYS A 82 18.87 36.83 21.07
CA LYS A 82 19.49 37.63 22.15
C LYS A 82 18.57 37.80 23.37
N ILE A 83 17.27 38.01 23.16
CA ILE A 83 16.31 38.27 24.25
C ILE A 83 15.75 36.97 24.84
N CYS A 84 15.31 36.05 23.97
CA CYS A 84 14.75 34.77 24.39
C CYS A 84 15.86 33.72 24.65
N GLY A 85 17.04 33.88 24.04
CA GLY A 85 18.04 32.83 23.91
C GLY A 85 17.80 31.96 22.67
N ASN A 86 18.36 30.75 22.64
CA ASN A 86 18.00 29.73 21.63
C ASN A 86 17.31 28.51 22.26
N PRO A 87 16.24 28.70 23.05
CA PRO A 87 15.55 27.60 23.67
C PRO A 87 14.73 26.80 22.64
N ILE A 88 14.53 25.53 22.96
CA ILE A 88 13.59 24.66 22.27
C ILE A 88 12.42 24.47 23.24
N ASP A 89 11.23 24.91 22.84
CA ASP A 89 10.01 24.68 23.60
C ASP A 89 9.46 23.28 23.28
N ILE A 90 9.95 22.31 24.06
CA ILE A 90 9.55 20.91 23.97
C ILE A 90 8.15 20.77 24.55
N PHE A 91 7.27 20.09 23.82
CA PHE A 91 5.92 19.84 24.30
C PHE A 91 5.92 19.04 25.60
N GLU A 92 5.09 19.47 26.54
CA GLU A 92 4.82 18.68 27.74
C GLU A 92 4.18 17.34 27.36
N ALA A 93 4.40 16.31 28.18
CA ALA A 93 3.89 14.96 27.91
C ALA A 93 2.39 14.90 27.57
N PRO A 94 1.48 15.66 28.23
CA PRO A 94 0.06 15.66 27.86
C PRO A 94 -0.21 16.24 26.47
N GLN A 95 0.51 17.29 26.07
CA GLN A 95 0.37 17.90 24.74
C GLN A 95 0.90 16.96 23.66
N ALA A 96 2.10 16.40 23.88
CA ALA A 96 2.68 15.41 22.96
C ALA A 96 1.77 14.19 22.81
N LEU A 97 1.17 13.71 23.91
CA LEU A 97 0.21 12.60 23.90
C LEU A 97 -1.08 12.98 23.17
N SER A 98 -1.58 14.20 23.32
CA SER A 98 -2.76 14.68 22.58
C SER A 98 -2.51 14.71 21.07
N VAL A 99 -1.37 15.26 20.64
CA VAL A 99 -0.97 15.27 19.22
C VAL A 99 -0.77 13.83 18.71
N ALA A 100 -0.12 12.97 19.48
CA ALA A 100 0.04 11.57 19.15
C ALA A 100 -1.31 10.85 19.04
N ALA A 101 -2.22 11.06 19.98
CA ALA A 101 -3.53 10.43 19.98
C ALA A 101 -4.39 10.87 18.80
N THR A 102 -4.26 12.13 18.40
CA THR A 102 -5.05 12.72 17.31
C THR A 102 -4.54 12.31 15.93
N TRP A 103 -3.22 12.16 15.76
CA TRP A 103 -2.64 11.99 14.42
C TRP A 103 -1.73 10.78 14.24
N VAL A 104 -1.11 10.27 15.31
CA VAL A 104 -0.24 9.08 15.27
C VAL A 104 -1.01 7.80 15.56
N PHE A 105 -1.90 7.78 16.54
CA PHE A 105 -2.72 6.59 16.79
C PHE A 105 -3.61 6.21 15.61
N PRO A 106 -4.16 7.15 14.83
CA PRO A 106 -4.82 6.80 13.58
C PRO A 106 -3.88 6.13 12.56
N LEU A 107 -2.56 6.35 12.63
CA LEU A 107 -1.59 5.58 11.83
C LEU A 107 -1.57 4.09 12.18
N ALA A 108 -2.30 3.63 13.21
CA ALA A 108 -2.61 2.22 13.39
C ALA A 108 -3.29 1.60 12.15
N ILE A 109 -3.91 2.41 11.29
CA ILE A 109 -4.36 1.98 9.97
C ILE A 109 -3.24 1.37 9.12
N LEU A 110 -1.97 1.71 9.35
CA LEU A 110 -0.83 1.06 8.71
C LEU A 110 -0.75 -0.42 9.10
N PHE A 111 -1.17 -0.82 10.30
CA PHE A 111 -1.25 -2.24 10.67
C PHE A 111 -2.31 -3.00 9.88
N SER A 112 -3.29 -2.29 9.31
CA SER A 112 -4.31 -2.85 8.42
C SER A 112 -3.76 -3.14 7.02
N LEU A 113 -2.57 -2.61 6.69
CA LEU A 113 -1.89 -2.91 5.44
C LEU A 113 -1.54 -4.41 5.36
N PRO A 114 -1.49 -4.96 4.14
CA PRO A 114 -1.27 -6.37 3.90
C PRO A 114 0.20 -6.74 4.14
N TRP A 115 0.62 -6.85 5.39
CA TRP A 115 1.98 -7.27 5.75
C TRP A 115 2.23 -8.75 5.40
N GLU A 116 3.43 -9.09 4.91
CA GLU A 116 3.86 -10.49 4.84
C GLU A 116 4.29 -10.97 6.23
N SER A 117 3.87 -12.19 6.61
CA SER A 117 4.16 -12.75 7.94
C SER A 117 5.67 -12.89 8.22
N LEU A 118 6.01 -12.86 9.51
CA LEU A 118 7.33 -12.76 10.18
C LEU A 118 8.37 -13.85 9.86
N HIS A 119 8.56 -14.29 8.61
CA HIS A 119 9.76 -15.04 8.25
C HIS A 119 10.89 -14.05 7.92
N GLU A 120 12.12 -14.30 8.33
CA GLU A 120 13.27 -13.39 8.18
C GLU A 120 13.44 -12.84 6.75
N LYS A 121 13.30 -13.68 5.71
CA LYS A 121 13.34 -13.25 4.29
C LYS A 121 12.15 -12.37 3.87
N LYS A 122 11.03 -12.43 4.60
CA LYS A 122 9.79 -11.68 4.34
C LYS A 122 9.79 -10.29 4.98
N VAL A 123 10.59 -10.07 6.03
CA VAL A 123 10.72 -8.73 6.65
C VAL A 123 11.24 -7.71 5.63
N SER A 124 12.25 -8.08 4.84
CA SER A 124 12.78 -7.20 3.77
C SER A 124 11.72 -6.84 2.74
N LYS A 125 10.86 -7.79 2.34
CA LYS A 125 9.75 -7.55 1.39
C LYS A 125 8.69 -6.63 1.98
N THR A 126 8.35 -6.83 3.25
CA THR A 126 7.47 -5.97 4.02
C THR A 126 8.02 -4.55 4.13
N LEU A 127 9.33 -4.39 4.43
CA LEU A 127 9.99 -3.09 4.48
C LEU A 127 10.06 -2.42 3.11
N ALA A 128 10.29 -3.17 2.03
CA ALA A 128 10.26 -2.64 0.67
C ALA A 128 8.86 -2.17 0.26
N ALA A 129 7.81 -2.90 0.66
CA ALA A 129 6.42 -2.51 0.45
C ALA A 129 6.08 -1.23 1.25
N ALA A 130 6.40 -1.18 2.55
CA ALA A 130 6.27 0.03 3.36
C ALA A 130 7.04 1.19 2.74
N SER A 131 8.22 0.91 2.22
CA SER A 131 9.07 1.89 1.57
C SER A 131 8.38 2.53 0.38
N ASN A 132 7.72 1.72 -0.44
CA ASN A 132 6.97 2.21 -1.59
C ASN A 132 5.68 2.94 -1.19
N TRP A 133 4.95 2.44 -0.20
CA TRP A 133 3.71 3.05 0.29
C TRP A 133 3.92 4.43 0.91
N LEU A 134 4.89 4.56 1.81
CA LEU A 134 5.15 5.80 2.55
C LEU A 134 6.13 6.71 1.81
N GLY A 135 7.06 6.14 1.06
CA GLY A 135 8.09 6.89 0.34
C GLY A 135 7.61 7.43 -1.01
N SER A 136 6.70 6.76 -1.71
CA SER A 136 6.07 7.27 -2.94
C SER A 136 4.60 6.87 -3.04
N PRO A 137 3.74 7.43 -2.18
CA PRO A 137 2.31 7.11 -2.16
C PRO A 137 1.61 7.35 -3.49
N GLN A 138 2.07 8.31 -4.31
CA GLN A 138 1.53 8.57 -5.65
C GLN A 138 1.72 7.35 -6.56
N THR A 139 2.90 6.72 -6.52
CA THR A 139 3.21 5.57 -7.36
C THR A 139 2.47 4.32 -6.87
N ALA A 140 2.40 4.14 -5.55
CA ALA A 140 1.62 3.06 -4.95
C ALA A 140 0.12 3.17 -5.30
N LEU A 141 -0.47 4.35 -5.15
CA LEU A 141 -1.85 4.64 -5.58
C LEU A 141 -2.07 4.41 -7.07
N THR A 142 -1.11 4.80 -7.91
CA THR A 142 -1.17 4.55 -9.36
C THR A 142 -1.32 3.06 -9.66
N ALA A 143 -0.51 2.22 -9.03
CA ALA A 143 -0.57 0.77 -9.22
C ALA A 143 -1.90 0.19 -8.72
N THR A 144 -2.32 0.54 -7.50
CA THR A 144 -3.53 -0.03 -6.88
C THR A 144 -4.82 0.43 -7.57
N ILE A 145 -4.94 1.72 -7.91
CA ILE A 145 -6.10 2.24 -8.64
C ILE A 145 -6.17 1.63 -10.04
N PHE A 146 -5.03 1.44 -10.71
CA PHE A 146 -5.02 0.83 -12.04
C PHE A 146 -5.42 -0.65 -12.00
N ASN A 147 -4.93 -1.41 -11.02
CA ASN A 147 -5.37 -2.79 -10.80
C ASN A 147 -6.86 -2.87 -10.49
N PHE A 148 -7.36 -1.99 -9.62
CA PHE A 148 -8.78 -1.92 -9.30
C PHE A 148 -9.64 -1.59 -10.53
N ARG A 149 -9.17 -0.68 -11.39
CA ARG A 149 -9.79 -0.43 -12.69
C ARG A 149 -9.82 -1.68 -13.57
N GLY A 150 -8.76 -2.49 -13.56
CA GLY A 150 -8.70 -3.80 -14.20
C GLY A 150 -9.82 -4.73 -13.71
N ILE A 151 -9.95 -4.91 -12.40
CA ILE A 151 -11.02 -5.70 -11.75
C ILE A 151 -12.41 -5.20 -12.19
N ARG A 152 -12.62 -3.88 -12.20
CA ARG A 152 -13.88 -3.28 -12.63
C ARG A 152 -14.18 -3.53 -14.12
N ASN A 153 -13.17 -3.54 -14.98
CA ASN A 153 -13.34 -3.85 -16.39
C ASN A 153 -13.70 -5.34 -16.58
N CYS A 154 -13.05 -6.24 -15.84
CA CYS A 154 -13.45 -7.64 -15.76
C CYS A 154 -14.92 -7.78 -15.37
N HIS A 155 -15.35 -7.12 -14.29
CA HIS A 155 -16.76 -7.12 -13.87
C HIS A 155 -17.70 -6.66 -14.99
N ARG A 156 -17.40 -5.51 -15.61
CA ARG A 156 -18.22 -4.95 -16.70
C ARG A 156 -18.34 -5.92 -17.87
N ARG A 157 -17.30 -6.72 -18.15
CA ARG A 157 -17.36 -7.77 -19.18
C ARG A 157 -18.30 -8.90 -18.77
N VAL A 158 -18.18 -9.43 -17.55
CA VAL A 158 -19.11 -10.46 -17.04
C VAL A 158 -20.56 -9.99 -17.16
N ARG A 159 -20.85 -8.75 -16.77
CA ARG A 159 -22.20 -8.19 -16.84
C ARG A 159 -22.74 -8.06 -18.27
N ARG A 160 -21.88 -7.85 -19.27
CA ARG A 160 -22.29 -7.77 -20.69
C ARG A 160 -22.71 -9.11 -21.27
N VAL A 161 -22.24 -10.23 -20.71
CA VAL A 161 -22.59 -11.59 -21.17
C VAL A 161 -24.01 -11.99 -20.73
N GLY A 162 -24.62 -11.32 -19.74
CA GLY A 162 -25.94 -11.65 -19.20
C GLY A 162 -25.88 -12.66 -18.05
N PHE A 163 -26.94 -12.76 -17.23
CA PHE A 163 -26.93 -13.54 -15.98
C PHE A 163 -27.45 -14.98 -16.09
N ASP A 164 -28.14 -15.34 -17.17
CA ASP A 164 -29.00 -16.53 -17.20
C ASP A 164 -28.36 -17.80 -17.79
N ASN A 165 -27.06 -17.78 -18.11
CA ASN A 165 -26.38 -18.91 -18.75
C ASN A 165 -25.26 -19.48 -17.87
N TRP A 166 -25.10 -20.81 -17.88
CA TRP A 166 -23.98 -21.53 -17.25
C TRP A 166 -22.61 -20.94 -17.65
N ILE A 167 -22.50 -20.43 -18.89
CA ILE A 167 -21.31 -19.73 -19.42
C ILE A 167 -20.92 -18.55 -18.54
N THR A 168 -21.88 -17.80 -18.00
CA THR A 168 -21.61 -16.61 -17.17
C THR A 168 -20.83 -16.95 -15.91
N ARG A 169 -21.06 -18.15 -15.32
CA ARG A 169 -20.32 -18.60 -14.15
C ARG A 169 -18.85 -18.88 -14.47
N HIS A 170 -18.57 -19.61 -15.55
CA HIS A 170 -17.20 -19.89 -15.99
C HIS A 170 -16.49 -18.62 -16.47
N TYR A 171 -17.21 -17.73 -17.15
CA TYR A 171 -16.68 -16.43 -17.58
C TYR A 171 -16.30 -15.55 -16.38
N SER A 172 -17.14 -15.54 -15.33
CA SER A 172 -16.84 -14.89 -14.05
C SER A 172 -15.63 -15.49 -13.35
N ASN A 173 -15.50 -16.83 -13.35
CA ASN A 173 -14.33 -17.52 -12.81
C ASN A 173 -13.05 -17.15 -13.56
N ALA A 174 -13.07 -17.19 -14.90
CA ALA A 174 -11.95 -16.82 -15.75
C ALA A 174 -11.47 -15.39 -15.47
N LEU A 175 -12.38 -14.42 -15.50
CA LEU A 175 -12.03 -13.02 -15.30
C LEU A 175 -11.65 -12.70 -13.84
N TYR A 176 -12.16 -13.46 -12.87
CA TYR A 176 -11.69 -13.37 -11.48
C TYR A 176 -10.25 -13.88 -11.34
N VAL A 177 -9.95 -15.08 -11.84
CA VAL A 177 -8.59 -15.66 -11.83
C VAL A 177 -7.61 -14.76 -12.56
N LEU A 178 -7.97 -14.24 -13.73
CA LEU A 178 -7.18 -13.25 -14.48
C LEU A 178 -6.88 -12.00 -13.64
N SER A 179 -7.85 -11.52 -12.86
CA SER A 179 -7.65 -10.36 -11.98
C SER A 179 -6.72 -10.64 -10.80
N VAL A 180 -6.65 -11.88 -10.33
CA VAL A 180 -5.71 -12.31 -9.29
C VAL A 180 -4.30 -12.44 -9.88
N LEU A 181 -4.18 -13.06 -11.04
CA LEU A 181 -2.91 -13.23 -11.77
C LEU A 181 -2.22 -11.91 -12.10
N ASN A 182 -2.99 -10.85 -12.34
CA ASN A 182 -2.44 -9.50 -12.58
C ASN A 182 -1.63 -8.94 -11.39
N GLN A 183 -1.70 -9.57 -10.23
CA GLN A 183 -1.00 -9.16 -9.02
C GLN A 183 0.31 -9.91 -8.79
N PHE A 184 0.69 -10.81 -9.70
CA PHE A 184 1.94 -11.56 -9.65
C PHE A 184 2.84 -11.15 -10.81
N ASP A 185 4.14 -11.02 -10.54
CA ASP A 185 5.17 -10.91 -11.57
C ASP A 185 5.57 -12.31 -12.05
N GLY A 186 6.55 -12.38 -12.94
CA GLY A 186 7.18 -13.64 -13.35
C GLY A 186 6.32 -14.49 -14.27
N LEU A 187 5.16 -13.98 -14.70
CA LEU A 187 4.59 -14.39 -15.98
C LEU A 187 5.51 -13.81 -17.06
N GLU A 188 6.65 -14.46 -17.32
CA GLU A 188 7.41 -14.24 -18.56
C GLU A 188 6.42 -14.43 -19.70
N THR A 189 5.92 -13.33 -20.24
CA THR A 189 4.81 -13.33 -21.20
C THR A 189 5.29 -13.24 -22.63
N HIS A 190 6.56 -12.88 -22.83
CA HIS A 190 7.19 -12.81 -24.13
C HIS A 190 8.68 -13.12 -24.00
N VAL A 191 9.22 -13.77 -25.03
CA VAL A 191 10.66 -13.83 -25.24
C VAL A 191 11.11 -12.46 -25.76
N PRO A 192 12.16 -11.84 -25.18
CA PRO A 192 12.68 -10.57 -25.67
C PRO A 192 13.04 -10.68 -27.15
N SER A 193 12.40 -9.88 -28.00
CA SER A 193 12.70 -9.78 -29.43
C SER A 193 13.02 -8.33 -29.77
N ASN A 194 13.96 -8.13 -30.68
CA ASN A 194 14.34 -6.79 -31.17
C ASN A 194 13.18 -6.06 -31.85
N ASN A 195 12.16 -6.80 -32.31
CA ASN A 195 10.95 -6.25 -32.90
C ASN A 195 9.71 -6.62 -32.05
N PRO A 196 8.98 -5.63 -31.48
CA PRO A 196 7.77 -5.87 -30.69
C PRO A 196 6.66 -6.60 -31.45
N ARG A 197 6.68 -6.58 -32.80
CA ARG A 197 5.70 -7.29 -33.63
C ARG A 197 5.99 -8.80 -33.76
N ASP A 198 7.22 -9.20 -33.49
CA ASP A 198 7.68 -10.59 -33.61
C ASP A 198 7.77 -11.29 -32.25
N SER A 199 7.26 -10.66 -31.18
CA SER A 199 7.20 -11.27 -29.85
C SER A 199 6.30 -12.51 -29.90
N GLN A 200 6.91 -13.69 -29.79
CA GLN A 200 6.16 -14.93 -29.62
C GLN A 200 5.64 -15.02 -28.17
N PRO A 201 4.38 -15.47 -27.97
CA PRO A 201 3.89 -15.73 -26.63
C PRO A 201 4.75 -16.85 -26.03
N THR A 202 5.10 -16.72 -24.76
CA THR A 202 5.70 -17.83 -24.04
C THR A 202 4.70 -18.98 -23.93
N ARG A 203 5.20 -20.20 -23.77
CA ARG A 203 4.36 -21.36 -23.44
C ARG A 203 3.43 -21.05 -22.26
N MET A 204 3.92 -20.28 -21.29
CA MET A 204 3.13 -19.81 -20.16
C MET A 204 1.93 -18.94 -20.49
N LEU A 205 2.09 -17.99 -21.40
CA LEU A 205 0.95 -17.21 -21.83
C LEU A 205 -0.06 -18.07 -22.60
N ASN A 206 0.40 -19.03 -23.40
CA ASN A 206 -0.49 -19.94 -24.14
C ASN A 206 -1.32 -20.80 -23.17
N VAL A 207 -0.67 -21.47 -22.21
CA VAL A 207 -1.33 -22.28 -21.18
C VAL A 207 -2.29 -21.43 -20.35
N LEU A 208 -1.89 -20.21 -19.99
CA LEU A 208 -2.75 -19.30 -19.25
C LEU A 208 -4.03 -18.97 -20.04
N ILE A 209 -3.91 -18.55 -21.30
CA ILE A 209 -5.06 -18.22 -22.16
C ILE A 209 -5.91 -19.46 -22.41
N TYR A 210 -5.29 -20.63 -22.61
CA TYR A 210 -5.98 -21.90 -22.75
C TYR A 210 -6.82 -22.21 -21.51
N GLY A 211 -6.21 -22.23 -20.32
CA GLY A 211 -6.91 -22.51 -19.05
C GLY A 211 -7.99 -21.50 -18.70
N LEU A 212 -7.83 -20.22 -19.09
CA LEU A 212 -8.83 -19.19 -18.83
C LEU A 212 -10.04 -19.28 -19.77
N PHE A 213 -9.82 -19.54 -21.06
CA PHE A 213 -10.87 -19.36 -22.08
C PHE A 213 -11.35 -20.65 -22.75
N ARG A 214 -10.55 -21.74 -22.77
CA ARG A 214 -11.02 -23.07 -23.21
C ARG A 214 -12.28 -23.55 -22.45
N PRO A 215 -12.42 -23.30 -21.13
CA PRO A 215 -13.63 -23.63 -20.38
C PRO A 215 -14.93 -23.04 -20.92
N LEU A 216 -14.84 -21.98 -21.73
CA LEU A 216 -15.96 -21.23 -22.27
C LEU A 216 -16.44 -21.75 -23.63
N SER A 217 -15.73 -22.70 -24.25
CA SER A 217 -16.20 -23.40 -25.45
C SER A 217 -17.55 -24.05 -25.17
N ALA A 218 -18.46 -24.09 -26.16
CA ALA A 218 -19.71 -24.81 -26.02
C ALA A 218 -19.56 -26.32 -26.30
N GLN A 219 -18.40 -26.74 -26.83
CA GLN A 219 -18.09 -28.14 -27.09
C GLN A 219 -18.05 -28.95 -25.80
N ASP A 220 -18.41 -30.23 -25.90
CA ASP A 220 -18.35 -31.21 -24.82
C ASP A 220 -17.16 -32.16 -24.97
N GLU A 221 -15.98 -31.56 -25.23
CA GLU A 221 -14.72 -32.29 -25.29
C GLU A 221 -14.18 -32.50 -23.85
N SER A 222 -13.42 -33.58 -23.62
CA SER A 222 -12.94 -33.93 -22.28
C SER A 222 -11.97 -32.89 -21.70
N ASP A 223 -11.12 -32.31 -22.53
CA ASP A 223 -10.21 -31.22 -22.15
C ASP A 223 -11.00 -29.97 -21.68
N VAL A 224 -12.13 -29.66 -22.32
CA VAL A 224 -13.03 -28.57 -21.90
C VAL A 224 -13.63 -28.87 -20.54
N ARG A 225 -14.07 -30.12 -20.29
CA ARG A 225 -14.60 -30.54 -18.98
C ARG A 225 -13.55 -30.42 -17.88
N HIS A 226 -12.32 -30.90 -18.11
CA HIS A 226 -11.22 -30.81 -17.14
C HIS A 226 -10.81 -29.36 -16.86
N THR A 227 -10.63 -28.55 -17.91
CA THR A 227 -10.28 -27.13 -17.73
C THR A 227 -11.39 -26.35 -17.02
N ARG A 228 -12.68 -26.64 -17.28
CA ARG A 228 -13.81 -26.05 -16.54
C ARG A 228 -13.74 -26.36 -15.05
N GLN A 229 -13.43 -27.60 -14.69
CA GLN A 229 -13.30 -28.03 -13.30
C GLN A 229 -12.11 -27.33 -12.64
N LEU A 230 -10.91 -27.43 -13.23
CA LEU A 230 -9.70 -26.78 -12.73
C LEU A 230 -9.88 -25.27 -12.50
N LEU A 231 -10.51 -24.58 -13.46
CA LEU A 231 -10.79 -23.15 -13.35
C LEU A 231 -11.81 -22.83 -12.25
N SER A 232 -12.85 -23.65 -12.12
CA SER A 232 -13.87 -23.47 -11.08
C SER A 232 -13.28 -23.66 -9.68
N ASP A 233 -12.45 -24.69 -9.51
CA ASP A 233 -11.82 -25.02 -8.23
C ASP A 233 -10.81 -23.95 -7.82
N LEU A 234 -9.93 -23.51 -8.74
CA LEU A 234 -9.01 -22.41 -8.49
C LEU A 234 -9.78 -21.14 -8.11
N ALA A 235 -10.79 -20.76 -8.89
CA ALA A 235 -11.57 -19.55 -8.63
C ALA A 235 -12.31 -19.64 -7.28
N HIS A 236 -12.80 -20.82 -6.90
CA HIS A 236 -13.43 -21.05 -5.61
C HIS A 236 -12.44 -20.86 -4.45
N GLN A 237 -11.28 -21.54 -4.52
CA GLN A 237 -10.23 -21.44 -3.51
C GLN A 237 -9.73 -19.99 -3.34
N LEU A 238 -9.47 -19.29 -4.45
CA LEU A 238 -9.04 -17.89 -4.42
C LEU A 238 -10.11 -16.95 -3.82
N ARG A 239 -11.41 -17.20 -4.01
CA ARG A 239 -12.48 -16.40 -3.39
C ARG A 239 -12.58 -16.64 -1.88
N ILE A 240 -12.46 -17.89 -1.43
CA ILE A 240 -12.43 -18.23 0.00
C ILE A 240 -11.25 -17.54 0.68
N LEU A 241 -10.07 -17.59 0.06
CA LEU A 241 -8.86 -16.93 0.56
C LEU A 241 -9.00 -15.40 0.65
N ARG A 242 -9.87 -14.78 -0.14
CA ARG A 242 -10.12 -13.33 -0.07
C ARG A 242 -11.08 -12.94 1.05
N ARG A 243 -12.19 -13.67 1.24
CA ARG A 243 -13.27 -13.31 2.18
C ARG A 243 -12.78 -13.16 3.64
N LYS A 244 -11.88 -14.03 4.08
CA LYS A 244 -11.40 -14.09 5.48
C LYS A 244 -10.61 -12.84 5.91
N GLY A 245 -10.13 -12.03 4.97
CA GLY A 245 -9.24 -10.90 5.27
C GLY A 245 -9.90 -9.54 5.15
N VAL A 246 -10.85 -9.37 4.23
CA VAL A 246 -11.33 -8.02 3.86
C VAL A 246 -12.29 -7.42 4.89
N LEU A 247 -13.13 -8.24 5.52
CA LEU A 247 -14.17 -7.74 6.44
C LEU A 247 -13.60 -7.08 7.71
N PRO A 248 -12.63 -7.70 8.44
CA PRO A 248 -12.02 -7.05 9.60
C PRO A 248 -11.28 -5.75 9.23
N THR A 249 -10.61 -5.73 8.08
CA THR A 249 -9.87 -4.54 7.63
C THR A 249 -10.81 -3.39 7.29
N LEU A 250 -11.96 -3.66 6.69
CA LEU A 250 -12.96 -2.62 6.42
C LEU A 250 -13.61 -2.09 7.68
N ALA A 251 -13.86 -2.94 8.69
CA ALA A 251 -14.37 -2.48 9.98
C ALA A 251 -13.35 -1.55 10.66
N SER A 252 -12.08 -1.95 10.72
CA SER A 252 -10.98 -1.12 11.25
C SER A 252 -10.83 0.21 10.50
N LEU A 253 -10.93 0.17 9.17
CA LEU A 253 -10.87 1.35 8.32
C LEU A 253 -12.07 2.29 8.53
N GLY A 254 -13.27 1.75 8.71
CA GLY A 254 -14.46 2.52 9.05
C GLY A 254 -14.30 3.25 10.39
N THR A 255 -13.80 2.55 11.42
CA THR A 255 -13.52 3.17 12.73
C THR A 255 -12.45 4.26 12.63
N PHE A 256 -11.43 4.08 11.81
CA PHE A 256 -10.41 5.10 11.56
C PHE A 256 -11.02 6.36 10.93
N LEU A 257 -11.89 6.23 9.92
CA LEU A 257 -12.49 7.40 9.28
C LEU A 257 -13.38 8.19 10.23
N VAL A 258 -14.14 7.48 11.07
CA VAL A 258 -14.95 8.12 12.11
C VAL A 258 -14.04 8.87 13.07
N ALA A 259 -12.97 8.25 13.57
CA ALA A 259 -11.98 8.89 14.43
C ALA A 259 -11.35 10.12 13.76
N PHE A 260 -10.94 10.02 12.49
CA PHE A 260 -10.36 11.13 11.72
C PHE A 260 -11.33 12.30 11.57
N ILE A 261 -12.61 12.03 11.27
CA ILE A 261 -13.65 13.08 11.20
C ILE A 261 -13.83 13.75 12.56
N PHE A 262 -13.89 12.98 13.65
CA PHE A 262 -13.97 13.55 15.00
C PHE A 262 -12.73 14.38 15.34
N SER A 263 -11.53 13.89 15.03
CA SER A 263 -10.27 14.62 15.22
C SER A 263 -10.27 15.94 14.46
N LEU A 264 -10.73 15.96 13.20
CA LEU A 264 -10.88 17.19 12.43
C LEU A 264 -11.87 18.15 13.11
N VAL A 265 -13.07 17.67 13.48
CA VAL A 265 -14.09 18.51 14.12
C VAL A 265 -13.61 19.07 15.47
N LEU A 266 -12.93 18.26 16.29
CA LEU A 266 -12.36 18.70 17.56
C LEU A 266 -11.25 19.73 17.36
N THR A 267 -10.39 19.53 16.36
CA THR A 267 -9.39 20.53 15.97
C THR A 267 -10.08 21.84 15.56
N PHE A 268 -11.27 21.78 14.95
CA PHE A 268 -12.06 22.97 14.64
C PHE A 268 -12.75 23.61 15.84
N ALA A 269 -13.21 22.81 16.80
CA ALA A 269 -13.82 23.30 18.03
C ALA A 269 -12.80 24.02 18.92
N GLU A 270 -11.53 23.59 18.87
CA GLU A 270 -10.38 24.16 19.59
C GLU A 270 -9.64 25.22 18.74
N LEU A 271 -10.31 25.83 17.74
CA LEU A 271 -9.76 27.00 17.04
C LEU A 271 -9.57 28.16 18.04
N GLY A 272 -8.35 28.31 18.54
CA GLY A 272 -8.02 29.27 19.59
C GLY A 272 -6.70 28.98 20.29
N ASP A 273 -6.26 27.72 20.28
CA ASP A 273 -4.98 27.32 20.86
C ASP A 273 -3.83 27.40 19.84
N ASP A 274 -2.65 27.81 20.31
CA ASP A 274 -1.46 28.05 19.50
C ASP A 274 -0.95 26.79 18.78
N ASN A 275 -1.37 25.60 19.22
CA ASN A 275 -0.96 24.31 18.67
C ASN A 275 -1.92 23.76 17.60
N THR A 276 -3.15 24.27 17.54
CA THR A 276 -4.22 23.77 16.66
C THR A 276 -3.86 23.80 15.17
N PRO A 277 -3.28 24.88 14.61
CA PRO A 277 -2.94 24.94 13.18
C PRO A 277 -1.88 23.90 12.79
N PHE A 278 -0.96 23.59 13.71
CA PHE A 278 0.12 22.64 13.48
C PHE A 278 -0.37 21.19 13.51
N ALA A 279 -1.27 20.89 14.45
CA ALA A 279 -1.97 19.62 14.51
C ALA A 279 -2.78 19.40 13.21
N LEU A 280 -3.55 20.42 12.79
CA LEU A 280 -4.32 20.38 11.55
C LEU A 280 -3.45 20.16 10.32
N SER A 281 -2.34 20.90 10.17
CA SER A 281 -1.46 20.78 9.02
C SER A 281 -0.82 19.39 8.92
N PHE A 282 -0.45 18.79 10.06
CA PHE A 282 0.07 17.43 10.09
C PHE A 282 -1.01 16.39 9.74
N GLY A 283 -2.24 16.59 10.22
CA GLY A 283 -3.39 15.77 9.83
C GLY A 283 -3.67 15.79 8.33
N LEU A 284 -3.66 16.98 7.73
CA LEU A 284 -3.78 17.17 6.29
C LEU A 284 -2.60 16.57 5.53
N LEU A 285 -1.39 16.57 6.10
CA LEU A 285 -0.24 15.90 5.47
C LEU A 285 -0.48 14.40 5.34
N LEU A 286 -1.20 13.77 6.27
CA LEU A 286 -1.41 12.32 6.33
C LEU A 286 -2.75 11.86 5.74
N SER A 287 -3.60 12.77 5.29
CA SER A 287 -4.95 12.47 4.80
C SER A 287 -4.97 11.64 3.50
N TRP A 288 -3.87 11.57 2.75
CA TRP A 288 -3.72 10.66 1.59
C TRP A 288 -3.63 9.18 1.99
N LEU A 289 -3.32 8.88 3.25
CA LEU A 289 -3.13 7.52 3.74
C LEU A 289 -4.42 6.67 3.69
N PRO A 290 -5.59 7.14 4.18
CA PRO A 290 -6.84 6.38 4.06
C PRO A 290 -7.19 5.96 2.61
N PRO A 291 -7.14 6.84 1.59
CA PRO A 291 -7.25 6.44 0.18
C PRO A 291 -6.27 5.34 -0.23
N LEU A 292 -4.99 5.46 0.15
CA LEU A 292 -3.99 4.42 -0.15
C LEU A 292 -4.39 3.08 0.49
N VAL A 293 -4.77 3.09 1.76
CA VAL A 293 -5.17 1.89 2.49
C VAL A 293 -6.39 1.24 1.85
N ILE A 294 -7.48 1.98 1.56
CA ILE A 294 -8.65 1.37 0.92
C ILE A 294 -8.30 0.76 -0.44
N PHE A 295 -7.50 1.44 -1.27
CA PHE A 295 -7.12 0.88 -2.57
C PHE A 295 -6.20 -0.34 -2.45
N THR A 296 -5.29 -0.39 -1.47
CA THR A 296 -4.47 -1.60 -1.21
C THR A 296 -5.30 -2.77 -0.69
N ILE A 297 -6.33 -2.51 0.13
CA ILE A 297 -7.28 -3.54 0.61
C ILE A 297 -8.14 -4.05 -0.54
N VAL A 298 -8.68 -3.13 -1.34
CA VAL A 298 -9.53 -3.46 -2.50
C VAL A 298 -8.73 -4.24 -3.55
N ASP A 299 -7.46 -3.87 -3.76
CA ASP A 299 -6.50 -4.60 -4.58
C ASP A 299 -5.96 -5.88 -3.91
N ARG A 300 -6.45 -6.28 -2.73
CA ARG A 300 -6.10 -7.60 -2.16
C ARG A 300 -6.99 -8.68 -2.78
N ASN A 301 -6.46 -9.56 -3.63
CA ASN A 301 -7.23 -10.67 -4.20
C ASN A 301 -6.99 -12.07 -3.58
N PRO A 302 -5.97 -12.25 -2.74
CA PRO A 302 -6.04 -13.23 -1.64
C PRO A 302 -5.26 -12.83 -0.36
N ILE A 303 -5.53 -13.47 0.79
CA ILE A 303 -4.84 -13.16 2.07
C ILE A 303 -3.35 -13.53 2.05
N SER A 304 -3.02 -14.69 1.49
CA SER A 304 -1.65 -15.22 1.39
C SER A 304 -1.23 -15.24 -0.06
N ALA A 305 -0.27 -14.36 -0.40
CA ALA A 305 0.34 -14.29 -1.72
C ALA A 305 1.03 -15.61 -2.07
N ASP A 306 1.85 -16.15 -1.18
CA ASP A 306 2.59 -17.41 -1.38
C ASP A 306 1.66 -18.57 -1.72
N ARG A 307 0.65 -18.81 -0.87
CA ARG A 307 -0.32 -19.90 -1.09
C ARG A 307 -1.07 -19.73 -2.40
N SER A 308 -1.38 -18.50 -2.78
CA SER A 308 -2.12 -18.23 -4.02
C SER A 308 -1.23 -18.39 -5.24
N GLY A 309 0.03 -17.96 -5.17
CA GLY A 309 1.03 -18.20 -6.20
C GLY A 309 1.27 -19.69 -6.40
N GLU A 310 1.34 -20.46 -5.30
CA GLU A 310 1.44 -21.92 -5.34
C GLU A 310 0.20 -22.58 -5.97
N LEU A 311 -1.01 -22.22 -5.54
CA LEU A 311 -2.25 -22.72 -6.15
C LEU A 311 -2.34 -22.40 -7.64
N ILE A 312 -1.95 -21.20 -8.04
CA ILE A 312 -1.91 -20.79 -9.45
C ILE A 312 -0.85 -21.59 -10.22
N SER A 313 0.33 -21.81 -9.64
CA SER A 313 1.42 -22.60 -10.25
C SER A 313 0.96 -24.04 -10.51
N ARG A 314 0.32 -24.67 -9.50
CA ARG A 314 -0.27 -26.01 -9.60
C ARG A 314 -1.37 -26.06 -10.67
N TRP A 315 -2.23 -25.04 -10.71
CA TRP A 315 -3.26 -24.92 -11.72
C TRP A 315 -2.67 -24.78 -13.13
N LEU A 316 -1.66 -23.93 -13.34
CA LEU A 316 -0.98 -23.77 -14.63
C LEU A 316 -0.34 -25.08 -15.09
N PHE A 317 0.30 -25.82 -14.19
CA PHE A 317 0.87 -27.14 -14.47
C PHE A 317 -0.19 -28.12 -14.98
N ASN A 318 -1.32 -28.22 -14.27
CA ASN A 318 -2.41 -29.12 -14.66
C ASN A 318 -3.07 -28.70 -15.99
N VAL A 319 -3.17 -27.40 -16.25
CA VAL A 319 -3.67 -26.88 -17.54
C VAL A 319 -2.69 -27.19 -18.67
N ASP A 320 -1.38 -27.07 -18.46
CA ASP A 320 -0.35 -27.42 -19.46
C ASP A 320 -0.41 -28.91 -19.82
N ALA A 321 -0.64 -29.77 -18.82
CA ALA A 321 -0.81 -31.21 -19.03
C ALA A 321 -2.06 -31.52 -19.87
N VAL A 322 -3.21 -30.91 -19.55
CA VAL A 322 -4.45 -31.07 -20.33
C VAL A 322 -4.32 -30.51 -21.74
N MET A 323 -3.66 -29.35 -21.90
CA MET A 323 -3.41 -28.72 -23.20
C MET A 323 -2.52 -29.59 -24.09
N SER A 324 -1.41 -30.11 -23.54
CA SER A 324 -0.49 -30.97 -24.28
C SER A 324 -1.15 -32.28 -24.70
N TRP A 325 -1.93 -32.89 -23.79
CA TRP A 325 -2.74 -34.07 -24.08
C TRP A 325 -3.74 -33.83 -25.22
N ALA A 326 -4.49 -32.73 -25.18
CA ALA A 326 -5.48 -32.39 -26.19
C ALA A 326 -4.86 -32.12 -27.58
N GLN A 327 -3.64 -31.58 -27.64
CA GLN A 327 -2.93 -31.29 -28.88
C GLN A 327 -2.29 -32.52 -29.53
N GLY A 328 -2.34 -33.69 -28.88
CA GLY A 328 -1.68 -34.89 -29.37
C GLY A 328 -0.16 -34.82 -29.29
N ASP A 329 0.39 -33.85 -28.53
CA ASP A 329 1.81 -33.83 -28.18
C ASP A 329 2.07 -35.08 -27.32
N ASN A 330 2.69 -36.08 -27.93
CA ASN A 330 2.90 -37.40 -27.37
C ASN A 330 3.50 -37.27 -25.94
N PRO A 331 2.79 -37.64 -24.85
CA PRO A 331 3.29 -37.50 -23.47
C PRO A 331 4.58 -38.28 -23.20
N ARG A 332 4.99 -39.15 -24.15
CA ARG A 332 6.05 -40.15 -24.05
C ARG A 332 7.48 -39.62 -24.00
N GLN A 333 7.74 -38.32 -24.20
CA GLN A 333 9.14 -37.81 -24.17
C GLN A 333 9.63 -37.33 -22.79
N ILE A 334 8.80 -37.37 -21.75
CA ILE A 334 9.25 -37.20 -20.36
C ILE A 334 9.17 -38.54 -19.63
N VAL A 335 10.12 -39.42 -19.99
CA VAL A 335 10.69 -40.54 -19.21
C VAL A 335 9.70 -41.37 -18.36
N TYR A 336 9.22 -42.47 -18.93
CA TYR A 336 9.13 -43.76 -18.24
C TYR A 336 9.59 -44.84 -19.21
N GLN A 337 10.82 -45.31 -19.05
CA GLN A 337 11.28 -46.59 -19.61
C GLN A 337 10.60 -47.70 -18.78
N GLY A 338 9.64 -48.43 -19.35
CA GLY A 338 9.12 -49.64 -18.69
C GLY A 338 7.67 -50.05 -18.96
N ALA A 339 6.93 -49.42 -19.88
CA ALA A 339 5.61 -49.92 -20.29
C ALA A 339 5.72 -50.61 -21.66
N GLU A 340 5.57 -51.94 -21.68
CA GLU A 340 5.78 -52.79 -22.87
C GLU A 340 4.57 -52.89 -23.81
N ASP A 341 3.40 -52.34 -23.48
CA ASP A 341 2.21 -52.44 -24.35
C ASP A 341 1.73 -51.08 -24.92
N PRO A 342 1.74 -50.89 -26.26
CA PRO A 342 1.34 -49.64 -26.90
C PRO A 342 -0.17 -49.34 -26.91
N GLU A 343 -1.05 -50.32 -26.66
CA GLU A 343 -2.51 -50.19 -26.85
C GLU A 343 -3.27 -49.64 -25.62
N ASP A 344 -2.67 -49.66 -24.42
CA ASP A 344 -3.31 -49.14 -23.18
C ASP A 344 -3.11 -47.62 -22.95
N ILE A 345 -2.55 -46.90 -23.91
CA ILE A 345 -2.03 -45.53 -23.69
C ILE A 345 -3.07 -44.41 -23.95
N GLN A 346 -4.31 -44.75 -24.30
CA GLN A 346 -5.36 -43.74 -24.59
C GLN A 346 -6.27 -43.35 -23.41
N THR A 347 -6.12 -43.94 -22.23
CA THR A 347 -6.94 -43.58 -21.07
C THR A 347 -6.41 -42.31 -20.37
N ILE A 348 -7.36 -41.47 -19.93
CA ILE A 348 -7.14 -40.22 -19.17
C ILE A 348 -6.27 -40.44 -17.92
N ASP A 349 -6.19 -41.69 -17.44
CA ASP A 349 -5.38 -42.11 -16.29
C ASP A 349 -3.87 -41.88 -16.48
N ASN A 350 -3.41 -41.66 -17.72
CA ASN A 350 -2.01 -41.36 -18.04
C ASN A 350 -1.64 -39.87 -17.96
N ILE A 351 -2.58 -38.96 -17.65
CA ILE A 351 -2.23 -37.56 -17.43
C ILE A 351 -1.42 -37.47 -16.14
N ARG A 352 -0.17 -37.01 -16.23
CA ARG A 352 0.66 -36.74 -15.06
C ARG A 352 0.18 -35.47 -14.39
N TRP A 353 -0.83 -35.63 -13.54
CA TRP A 353 -1.33 -34.56 -12.70
C TRP A 353 -0.29 -34.11 -11.69
N TRP A 354 -0.35 -32.85 -11.30
CA TRP A 354 0.38 -32.39 -10.14
C TRP A 354 -0.06 -33.20 -8.90
N ARG A 355 0.88 -33.88 -8.25
CA ARG A 355 0.67 -34.57 -6.97
C ARG A 355 1.60 -33.94 -5.92
N PRO A 356 1.12 -33.69 -4.68
CA PRO A 356 1.99 -33.26 -3.59
C PRO A 356 3.07 -34.32 -3.33
N GLN A 357 4.34 -33.95 -3.48
CA GLN A 357 5.46 -34.86 -3.19
C GLN A 357 5.53 -35.10 -1.68
N GLY A 358 5.46 -36.37 -1.25
CA GLY A 358 5.78 -36.77 0.13
C GLY A 358 4.67 -37.46 0.95
N LEU A 359 3.52 -37.78 0.36
CA LEU A 359 2.55 -38.71 0.96
C LEU A 359 2.78 -40.10 0.37
N PRO A 360 3.29 -41.08 1.15
CA PRO A 360 3.34 -42.47 0.70
C PRO A 360 1.92 -42.92 0.31
N GLU A 361 1.77 -43.57 -0.85
CA GLU A 361 0.47 -44.12 -1.30
C GLU A 361 -0.15 -45.04 -0.22
N ASP A 362 0.68 -45.74 0.55
CA ASP A 362 0.25 -46.63 1.63
C ASP A 362 -0.43 -45.92 2.82
N ASN A 363 -0.17 -44.62 3.03
CA ASN A 363 -0.81 -43.85 4.11
C ASN A 363 -2.14 -43.21 3.68
N MET A 364 -2.50 -43.29 2.39
CA MET A 364 -3.71 -42.67 1.87
C MET A 364 -4.97 -43.49 2.21
N GLN A 365 -4.84 -44.80 2.40
CA GLN A 365 -5.93 -45.66 2.90
C GLN A 365 -6.21 -45.45 4.40
N VAL A 366 -5.26 -44.92 5.17
CA VAL A 366 -5.42 -44.69 6.61
C VAL A 366 -6.18 -43.39 6.91
N ALA A 367 -6.17 -42.42 5.98
CA ALA A 367 -6.84 -41.13 6.14
C ALA A 367 -8.38 -41.17 6.01
N GLU A 368 -8.95 -42.34 5.68
CA GLU A 368 -10.40 -42.57 5.70
C GLU A 368 -10.93 -43.08 7.05
N GLN A 369 -10.06 -43.27 8.06
CA GLN A 369 -10.52 -43.67 9.39
C GLN A 369 -11.17 -42.47 10.14
N PRO A 370 -12.34 -42.67 10.78
CA PRO A 370 -13.02 -41.60 11.49
C PRO A 370 -12.14 -41.01 12.60
N LEU A 371 -12.21 -39.68 12.76
CA LEU A 371 -11.41 -38.87 13.69
C LEU A 371 -11.47 -39.33 15.17
N SER A 372 -12.37 -40.24 15.50
CA SER A 372 -12.52 -40.88 16.81
C SER A 372 -11.48 -41.98 17.11
N GLN A 373 -10.67 -42.43 16.14
CA GLN A 373 -9.63 -43.47 16.37
C GLN A 373 -8.19 -42.95 16.35
N LEU A 374 -7.96 -41.69 15.95
CA LEU A 374 -6.62 -41.10 15.82
C LEU A 374 -5.97 -40.66 17.14
N SER A 375 -6.60 -40.88 18.30
CA SER A 375 -6.05 -40.46 19.60
C SER A 375 -5.17 -41.51 20.31
N GLN A 376 -4.90 -42.68 19.73
CA GLN A 376 -4.14 -43.73 20.41
C GLN A 376 -3.04 -44.43 19.60
N ILE A 377 -2.87 -44.15 18.31
CA ILE A 377 -1.88 -44.87 17.49
C ILE A 377 -0.55 -44.08 17.41
N GLU A 378 0.34 -44.50 18.30
CA GLU A 378 1.80 -44.65 18.15
C GLU A 378 2.70 -43.43 17.88
N LEU A 379 3.28 -42.98 18.99
CA LEU A 379 4.49 -42.16 19.11
C LEU A 379 5.74 -43.03 19.35
N ARG A 380 5.76 -44.27 18.86
CA ARG A 380 6.90 -45.20 18.91
C ARG A 380 7.21 -45.67 17.50
N ASP A 381 8.50 -45.72 17.17
CA ASP A 381 9.11 -46.22 15.93
C ASP A 381 9.07 -45.32 14.69
N LEU A 382 10.05 -44.42 14.59
CA LEU A 382 10.68 -44.11 13.29
C LEU A 382 12.18 -43.80 13.46
N GLY A 383 12.96 -44.86 13.72
CA GLY A 383 14.35 -44.94 13.25
C GLY A 383 14.35 -45.46 11.82
N ARG A 384 14.34 -44.58 10.81
CA ARG A 384 14.61 -44.96 9.42
C ARG A 384 15.72 -44.07 8.81
N PRO A 385 16.57 -44.65 7.95
CA PRO A 385 17.71 -43.98 7.37
C PRO A 385 17.26 -42.83 6.45
N GLN A 386 17.91 -41.66 6.59
CA GLN A 386 17.79 -40.56 5.64
C GLN A 386 18.40 -40.98 4.30
N VAL A 387 17.61 -41.59 3.43
CA VAL A 387 17.95 -41.75 2.02
C VAL A 387 17.81 -40.38 1.35
N ASN A 388 18.83 -40.01 0.57
CA ASN A 388 19.04 -38.76 -0.17
C ASN A 388 17.96 -38.38 -1.23
N HIS A 389 16.71 -38.84 -1.09
CA HIS A 389 15.62 -38.50 -2.01
C HIS A 389 15.32 -36.99 -2.08
N ARG A 390 15.67 -36.23 -1.04
CA ARG A 390 15.50 -34.77 -1.03
C ARG A 390 16.37 -34.07 -2.08
N ALA A 391 17.63 -34.51 -2.26
CA ALA A 391 18.56 -33.87 -3.19
C ALA A 391 18.27 -34.19 -4.66
N GLN A 392 17.83 -35.42 -4.99
CA GLN A 392 17.45 -35.79 -6.36
C GLN A 392 16.09 -35.21 -6.78
N ASN A 393 15.13 -35.11 -5.85
CA ASN A 393 13.83 -34.50 -6.16
C ASN A 393 13.93 -32.96 -6.22
N GLU A 394 14.82 -32.32 -5.47
CA GLU A 394 15.11 -30.89 -5.65
C GLU A 394 15.76 -30.61 -7.03
N ALA A 395 16.54 -31.55 -7.60
CA ALA A 395 17.16 -31.38 -8.90
C ALA A 395 16.19 -31.53 -10.10
N GLN A 396 15.19 -32.42 -10.01
CA GLN A 396 14.17 -32.56 -11.08
C GLN A 396 13.06 -31.52 -11.01
N THR A 397 12.69 -31.06 -9.80
CA THR A 397 11.66 -30.02 -9.61
C THR A 397 12.21 -28.60 -9.75
N GLN A 398 13.47 -28.38 -10.11
CA GLN A 398 14.00 -27.01 -10.28
C GLN A 398 13.87 -26.46 -11.71
N ASN A 399 13.59 -27.29 -12.72
CA ASN A 399 13.64 -26.87 -14.13
C ASN A 399 12.28 -26.74 -14.85
N HIS A 400 11.14 -27.01 -14.19
CA HIS A 400 9.85 -26.82 -14.87
C HIS A 400 9.48 -25.31 -14.87
N PRO A 401 9.11 -24.73 -16.03
CA PRO A 401 8.82 -23.29 -16.16
C PRO A 401 7.65 -22.80 -15.28
N TRP A 402 6.86 -23.72 -14.73
CA TRP A 402 5.69 -23.44 -13.90
C TRP A 402 5.97 -23.41 -12.40
N ASN A 403 7.18 -23.76 -11.97
CA ASN A 403 7.44 -24.07 -10.56
C ASN A 403 7.41 -22.83 -9.66
N HIS A 404 7.45 -21.63 -10.23
CA HIS A 404 7.13 -20.41 -9.50
C HIS A 404 6.46 -19.37 -10.40
N VAL A 405 5.14 -19.20 -10.22
CA VAL A 405 4.53 -17.88 -10.43
C VAL A 405 5.37 -16.88 -9.63
N GLY A 406 5.78 -15.80 -10.29
CA GLY A 406 6.74 -14.87 -9.71
C GLY A 406 6.21 -14.11 -8.49
N GLU A 407 7.00 -13.15 -8.03
CA GLU A 407 6.70 -12.46 -6.79
C GLU A 407 5.38 -11.69 -6.86
N PHE A 408 4.68 -11.59 -5.74
CA PHE A 408 3.47 -10.79 -5.64
C PHE A 408 3.81 -9.29 -5.68
N ILE A 409 3.29 -8.62 -6.71
CA ILE A 409 3.51 -7.19 -7.00
C ILE A 409 2.28 -6.32 -6.76
N GLY A 410 1.14 -6.94 -6.50
CA GLY A 410 -0.11 -6.26 -6.17
C GLY A 410 0.04 -5.30 -4.99
N GLN A 411 -0.99 -4.47 -4.79
CA GLN A 411 -1.09 -3.55 -3.65
C GLN A 411 0.00 -2.47 -3.65
N GLY A 412 0.59 -2.17 -4.80
CA GLY A 412 1.67 -1.16 -4.91
C GLY A 412 2.98 -1.58 -4.24
N ARG A 413 3.19 -2.89 -4.00
CA ARG A 413 4.40 -3.41 -3.37
C ARG A 413 5.63 -3.30 -4.26
N GLN A 414 5.46 -3.43 -5.56
CA GLN A 414 6.51 -3.15 -6.53
C GLN A 414 6.10 -2.02 -7.46
N LEU A 415 7.06 -1.15 -7.78
CA LEU A 415 6.90 -0.03 -8.72
C LEU A 415 6.97 -0.58 -10.15
N LYS A 416 5.96 -1.35 -10.55
CA LYS A 416 5.84 -1.96 -11.88
C LYS A 416 4.44 -1.80 -12.45
N TYR A 417 4.37 -1.64 -13.77
CA TYR A 417 3.12 -1.67 -14.50
C TYR A 417 2.54 -3.10 -14.58
N CYS A 418 1.35 -3.30 -14.01
CA CYS A 418 0.62 -4.57 -14.05
C CYS A 418 -0.42 -4.55 -15.18
N GLY A 419 0.03 -4.88 -16.40
CA GLY A 419 -0.77 -4.74 -17.62
C GLY A 419 -1.56 -5.97 -18.09
N LEU A 420 -1.43 -7.12 -17.43
CA LEU A 420 -1.94 -8.41 -17.92
C LEU A 420 -3.44 -8.39 -18.18
N VAL A 421 -4.24 -7.98 -17.19
CA VAL A 421 -5.70 -7.87 -17.34
C VAL A 421 -6.03 -6.96 -18.53
N HIS A 422 -5.40 -5.79 -18.63
CA HIS A 422 -5.69 -4.87 -19.73
C HIS A 422 -5.36 -5.49 -21.10
N ALA A 423 -4.20 -6.12 -21.22
CA ALA A 423 -3.74 -6.74 -22.47
C ALA A 423 -4.62 -7.92 -22.90
N VAL A 424 -4.97 -8.82 -21.97
CA VAL A 424 -5.88 -9.95 -22.21
C VAL A 424 -7.26 -9.44 -22.58
N LEU A 425 -7.77 -8.45 -21.86
CA LEU A 425 -9.07 -7.87 -22.19
C LEU A 425 -9.03 -7.26 -23.60
N MET A 426 -8.04 -6.45 -23.94
CA MET A 426 -7.92 -5.88 -25.29
C MET A 426 -7.74 -6.95 -26.39
N ALA A 427 -7.02 -8.03 -26.10
CA ALA A 427 -6.84 -9.13 -27.05
C ALA A 427 -8.16 -9.84 -27.37
N THR A 428 -8.96 -10.08 -26.33
CA THR A 428 -10.22 -10.84 -26.36
C THR A 428 -11.47 -9.99 -26.57
N ASP A 429 -11.34 -8.69 -26.86
CA ASP A 429 -12.50 -7.84 -27.08
C ASP A 429 -13.23 -8.27 -28.37
N GLY A 430 -14.51 -8.61 -28.25
CA GLY A 430 -15.33 -9.14 -29.34
C GLY A 430 -15.21 -10.65 -29.60
N ALA A 431 -14.40 -11.38 -28.82
CA ALA A 431 -14.25 -12.82 -28.98
C ALA A 431 -15.57 -13.57 -28.69
N LYS A 432 -15.96 -14.49 -29.59
CA LYS A 432 -17.09 -15.41 -29.40
C LYS A 432 -16.57 -16.75 -28.91
N PHE A 433 -16.47 -16.89 -27.58
CA PHE A 433 -15.84 -18.06 -26.98
C PHE A 433 -16.64 -19.37 -27.15
N SER A 434 -17.92 -19.31 -27.53
CA SER A 434 -18.76 -20.51 -27.73
C SER A 434 -18.30 -21.41 -28.88
N HIS A 435 -17.55 -20.88 -29.84
CA HIS A 435 -17.08 -21.61 -31.04
C HIS A 435 -15.56 -21.57 -31.19
N LEU A 436 -14.82 -21.58 -30.08
CA LEU A 436 -13.36 -21.56 -30.10
C LEU A 436 -12.80 -22.78 -30.81
N ARG A 437 -11.92 -22.54 -31.78
CA ARG A 437 -10.95 -23.55 -32.23
C ARG A 437 -9.62 -23.30 -31.50
N ASP A 438 -8.77 -24.31 -31.42
CA ASP A 438 -7.50 -24.19 -30.68
C ASP A 438 -6.57 -23.11 -31.28
N ASN A 439 -6.59 -22.95 -32.61
CA ASN A 439 -5.88 -21.89 -33.31
C ASN A 439 -6.32 -20.48 -32.87
N ASP A 440 -7.56 -20.31 -32.41
CA ASP A 440 -8.05 -19.02 -31.91
C ASP A 440 -7.43 -18.66 -30.56
N LEU A 441 -7.20 -19.66 -29.68
CA LEU A 441 -6.59 -19.44 -28.37
C LEU A 441 -5.13 -19.02 -28.50
N LEU A 442 -4.37 -19.68 -29.38
CA LEU A 442 -2.99 -19.29 -29.70
C LEU A 442 -2.94 -17.86 -30.29
N PHE A 443 -3.91 -17.52 -31.14
CA PHE A 443 -4.05 -16.16 -31.67
C PHE A 443 -4.28 -15.12 -30.57
N TYR A 444 -5.16 -15.39 -29.60
CA TYR A 444 -5.38 -14.48 -28.46
C TYR A 444 -4.16 -14.38 -27.53
N ALA A 445 -3.42 -15.46 -27.32
CA ALA A 445 -2.17 -15.42 -26.56
C ALA A 445 -1.11 -14.56 -27.24
N ARG A 446 -0.89 -14.72 -28.56
CA ARG A 446 0.01 -13.86 -29.33
C ARG A 446 -0.42 -12.40 -29.29
N LYS A 447 -1.71 -12.11 -29.49
CA LYS A 447 -2.25 -10.75 -29.41
C LYS A 447 -2.09 -10.14 -28.01
N THR A 448 -2.19 -10.96 -26.97
CA THR A 448 -1.92 -10.54 -25.59
C THR A 448 -0.45 -10.20 -25.38
N ALA A 449 0.49 -11.03 -25.85
CA ALA A 449 1.93 -10.75 -25.78
C ALA A 449 2.29 -9.41 -26.46
N ILE A 450 1.76 -9.18 -27.66
CA ILE A 450 1.94 -7.91 -28.39
C ILE A 450 1.34 -6.73 -27.60
N ASN A 451 0.20 -6.91 -26.95
CA ASN A 451 -0.40 -5.83 -26.14
C ASN A 451 0.36 -5.57 -24.84
N LEU A 452 1.05 -6.57 -24.29
CA LEU A 452 1.92 -6.42 -23.12
C LEU A 452 3.23 -5.71 -23.45
N SER A 453 3.80 -5.96 -24.63
CA SER A 453 5.03 -5.30 -25.10
C SER A 453 4.80 -3.86 -25.58
N ARG A 454 3.53 -3.47 -25.81
CA ARG A 454 3.17 -2.10 -26.18
C ARG A 454 3.32 -1.13 -25.00
N ARG A 455 3.44 0.15 -25.36
CA ARG A 455 3.44 1.27 -24.39
C ARG A 455 2.21 1.20 -23.48
N LYS A 456 2.39 1.61 -22.22
CA LYS A 456 1.33 1.76 -21.21
C LYS A 456 0.10 2.47 -21.81
N PRO A 457 -1.13 2.00 -21.55
CA PRO A 457 -2.33 2.57 -22.14
C PRO A 457 -2.59 3.99 -21.61
N ARG A 458 -3.29 4.83 -22.38
CA ARG A 458 -3.66 6.20 -21.97
C ARG A 458 -4.34 6.25 -20.60
N SER A 459 -5.18 5.26 -20.29
CA SER A 459 -5.84 5.18 -18.98
C SER A 459 -4.88 4.99 -17.81
N TRP A 460 -3.70 4.41 -18.04
CA TRP A 460 -2.67 4.30 -17.00
C TRP A 460 -2.10 5.67 -16.64
N TYR A 461 -1.77 6.50 -17.63
CA TYR A 461 -1.27 7.87 -17.41
C TYR A 461 -2.32 8.75 -16.72
N VAL A 462 -3.60 8.63 -17.10
CA VAL A 462 -4.70 9.34 -16.41
C VAL A 462 -4.76 8.94 -14.93
N VAL A 463 -4.69 7.65 -14.63
CA VAL A 463 -4.64 7.17 -13.24
C VAL A 463 -3.40 7.69 -12.53
N ALA A 464 -2.24 7.70 -13.18
CA ALA A 464 -1.00 8.20 -12.59
C ALA A 464 -1.08 9.68 -12.20
N VAL A 465 -1.64 10.52 -13.06
CA VAL A 465 -1.85 11.95 -12.79
C VAL A 465 -2.88 12.15 -11.68
N LEU A 466 -3.99 11.41 -11.68
CA LEU A 466 -4.99 11.49 -10.61
C LEU A 466 -4.41 11.09 -9.26
N SER A 467 -3.61 10.02 -9.19
CA SER A 467 -2.92 9.61 -7.97
C SER A 467 -1.91 10.65 -7.48
N PHE A 468 -1.19 11.30 -8.40
CA PHE A 468 -0.29 12.39 -8.07
C PHE A 468 -1.03 13.58 -7.48
N LEU A 469 -2.09 14.04 -8.16
CA LEU A 469 -2.91 15.17 -7.73
C LEU A 469 -3.58 14.90 -6.37
N LEU A 470 -4.04 13.66 -6.13
CA LEU A 470 -4.61 13.28 -4.83
C LEU A 470 -3.61 13.55 -3.71
N VAL A 471 -2.39 13.02 -3.81
CA VAL A 471 -1.38 13.21 -2.75
C VAL A 471 -0.89 14.66 -2.69
N TRP A 472 -0.61 15.29 -3.83
CA TRP A 472 -0.11 16.67 -3.83
C TRP A 472 -1.14 17.66 -3.32
N CYS A 473 -2.43 17.44 -3.54
CA CYS A 473 -3.45 18.28 -2.95
C CYS A 473 -3.32 18.29 -1.43
N GLU A 474 -3.18 17.11 -0.80
CA GLU A 474 -3.03 16.99 0.65
C GLU A 474 -1.75 17.64 1.17
N ILE A 475 -0.62 17.41 0.49
CA ILE A 475 0.66 18.05 0.83
C ILE A 475 0.57 19.58 0.67
N MET A 476 -0.10 20.08 -0.37
CA MET A 476 -0.29 21.51 -0.60
C MET A 476 -1.26 22.13 0.40
N MET A 477 -2.30 21.43 0.84
CA MET A 477 -3.20 21.91 1.90
C MET A 477 -2.45 21.98 3.24
N ALA A 478 -1.64 20.97 3.58
CA ALA A 478 -0.77 20.99 4.74
C ALA A 478 0.27 22.12 4.67
N PHE A 479 0.91 22.29 3.51
CA PHE A 479 1.84 23.38 3.23
C PHE A 479 1.15 24.73 3.39
N MET A 480 -0.03 24.92 2.82
CA MET A 480 -0.77 26.18 2.87
C MET A 480 -1.13 26.54 4.31
N VAL A 481 -1.61 25.59 5.13
CA VAL A 481 -1.85 25.84 6.56
C VAL A 481 -0.56 26.23 7.27
N ALA A 482 0.54 25.49 7.06
CA ALA A 482 1.82 25.79 7.71
C ALA A 482 2.46 27.10 7.23
N PHE A 483 2.27 27.48 5.97
CA PHE A 483 2.81 28.69 5.36
C PHE A 483 2.00 29.93 5.71
N CYS A 484 0.67 29.81 5.78
CA CYS A 484 -0.25 30.90 6.16
C CYS A 484 -0.51 30.98 7.67
N SER A 485 0.07 30.05 8.45
CA SER A 485 0.13 30.17 9.90
C SER A 485 1.03 31.36 10.27
N PRO A 486 0.69 32.08 11.35
CA PRO A 486 0.87 33.53 11.53
C PRO A 486 2.28 34.10 11.36
N THR A 487 3.30 33.27 11.55
CA THR A 487 4.65 33.53 11.06
C THR A 487 4.72 33.17 9.58
N VAL A 488 4.03 33.96 8.75
CA VAL A 488 3.83 33.68 7.33
C VAL A 488 5.16 33.45 6.63
N GLY A 489 5.23 32.40 5.81
CA GLY A 489 6.40 32.14 4.98
C GLY A 489 6.93 30.72 5.02
N LEU A 490 8.14 30.59 4.48
CA LEU A 490 8.86 29.32 4.41
C LEU A 490 9.59 29.09 5.74
N GLY A 491 8.89 28.50 6.72
CA GLY A 491 9.47 28.02 7.97
C GLY A 491 9.94 26.57 7.89
N CYS A 492 10.48 26.04 8.99
CA CYS A 492 10.91 24.64 9.05
C CYS A 492 9.77 23.66 8.72
N ARG A 493 8.55 23.96 9.19
CA ARG A 493 7.36 23.12 8.98
C ARG A 493 6.94 23.09 7.51
N SER A 494 6.62 24.24 6.92
CA SER A 494 6.18 24.33 5.53
C SER A 494 7.26 23.82 4.55
N LEU A 495 8.54 24.13 4.80
CA LEU A 495 9.63 23.56 4.01
C LEU A 495 9.71 22.04 4.13
N SER A 496 9.56 21.47 5.34
CA SER A 496 9.64 20.01 5.52
C SER A 496 8.55 19.28 4.74
N TYR A 497 7.32 19.82 4.71
CA TYR A 497 6.21 19.25 3.93
C TYR A 497 6.48 19.32 2.43
N LEU A 498 7.00 20.45 1.94
CA LEU A 498 7.38 20.62 0.54
C LEU A 498 8.51 19.66 0.16
N LEU A 499 9.52 19.51 1.02
CA LEU A 499 10.64 18.60 0.82
C LEU A 499 10.17 17.15 0.74
N PHE A 500 9.28 16.72 1.64
CA PHE A 500 8.63 15.41 1.57
C PHE A 500 7.87 15.21 0.24
N GLY A 501 7.10 16.21 -0.19
CA GLY A 501 6.38 16.18 -1.47
C GLY A 501 7.32 16.03 -2.68
N ILE A 502 8.43 16.77 -2.70
CA ILE A 502 9.44 16.68 -3.76
C ILE A 502 10.10 15.30 -3.75
N LEU A 503 10.63 14.86 -2.59
CA LEU A 503 11.33 13.59 -2.47
C LEU A 503 10.44 12.40 -2.87
N SER A 504 9.19 12.40 -2.41
CA SER A 504 8.24 11.31 -2.74
C SER A 504 7.81 11.27 -4.21
N SER A 505 7.91 12.40 -4.91
CA SER A 505 7.52 12.53 -6.32
C SER A 505 8.61 12.08 -7.29
N ILE A 506 9.87 12.06 -6.88
CA ILE A 506 10.99 11.63 -7.74
C ILE A 506 10.72 10.23 -8.31
N SER A 507 10.30 9.31 -7.44
CA SER A 507 9.99 7.94 -7.86
C SER A 507 8.83 7.87 -8.85
N TRP A 508 7.82 8.72 -8.69
CA TRP A 508 6.69 8.81 -9.59
C TRP A 508 7.10 9.34 -10.98
N PHE A 509 7.91 10.41 -11.03
CA PHE A 509 8.40 10.98 -12.28
C PHE A 509 9.24 10.00 -13.09
N ILE A 510 10.14 9.25 -12.43
CA ILE A 510 10.97 8.23 -13.08
C ILE A 510 10.11 7.06 -13.57
N HIS A 511 9.08 6.67 -12.82
CA HIS A 511 8.21 5.54 -13.16
C HIS A 511 7.20 5.86 -14.28
N LEU A 512 6.90 7.13 -14.56
CA LEU A 512 5.97 7.53 -15.62
C LEU A 512 6.35 7.00 -17.01
N PRO A 513 7.50 7.36 -17.59
CA PRO A 513 7.80 7.08 -18.99
C PRO A 513 8.26 5.64 -19.24
N MET A 514 8.95 5.02 -18.27
CA MET A 514 9.71 3.78 -18.50
C MET A 514 9.37 2.71 -17.45
N GLU A 515 9.67 1.46 -17.76
CA GLU A 515 9.76 0.42 -16.75
C GLU A 515 11.16 0.49 -16.12
N PRO A 516 11.27 0.58 -14.78
CA PRO A 516 12.55 0.79 -14.15
C PRO A 516 13.43 -0.46 -14.28
N SER A 517 14.63 -0.28 -14.83
CA SER A 517 15.70 -1.28 -14.81
C SER A 517 16.13 -1.58 -13.36
N LYS A 518 16.88 -2.67 -13.13
CA LYS A 518 17.35 -3.03 -11.78
C LYS A 518 18.11 -1.89 -11.08
N CYS A 519 18.94 -1.17 -11.82
CA CYS A 519 19.67 0.01 -11.30
C CYS A 519 18.72 1.16 -10.95
N VAL A 520 17.76 1.46 -11.84
CA VAL A 520 16.75 2.51 -11.57
C VAL A 520 15.91 2.16 -10.35
N ARG A 521 15.52 0.89 -10.15
CA ARG A 521 14.78 0.45 -8.95
C ARG A 521 15.53 0.74 -7.66
N TRP A 522 16.85 0.53 -7.63
CA TRP A 522 17.67 0.90 -6.48
C TRP A 522 17.63 2.41 -6.19
N ILE A 523 17.72 3.23 -7.23
CA ILE A 523 17.60 4.70 -7.11
C ILE A 523 16.20 5.08 -6.56
N LEU A 524 15.14 4.45 -7.07
CA LEU A 524 13.77 4.66 -6.58
C LEU A 524 13.64 4.33 -5.09
N HIS A 525 14.17 3.18 -4.66
CA HIS A 525 14.15 2.77 -3.26
C HIS A 525 14.96 3.70 -2.36
N PHE A 526 16.08 4.23 -2.85
CA PHE A 526 16.86 5.23 -2.13
C PHE A 526 16.05 6.51 -1.86
N PHE A 527 15.42 7.09 -2.89
CA PHE A 527 14.58 8.29 -2.71
C PHE A 527 13.34 8.01 -1.85
N ASN A 528 12.71 6.85 -2.00
CA ASN A 528 11.61 6.42 -1.12
C ASN A 528 12.07 6.34 0.33
N GLY A 529 13.26 5.78 0.59
CA GLY A 529 13.88 5.75 1.92
C GLY A 529 14.11 7.16 2.49
N LEU A 530 14.64 8.08 1.68
CA LEU A 530 14.82 9.48 2.10
C LEU A 530 13.49 10.18 2.41
N ALA A 531 12.45 9.95 1.60
CA ALA A 531 11.12 10.50 1.85
C ALA A 531 10.53 9.97 3.18
N ILE A 532 10.76 8.71 3.52
CA ILE A 532 10.31 8.12 4.79
C ILE A 532 11.07 8.68 5.98
N ILE A 533 12.39 8.79 5.86
CA ILE A 533 13.22 9.42 6.91
C ILE A 533 12.74 10.86 7.12
N SER A 534 12.42 11.58 6.04
CA SER A 534 11.82 12.91 6.13
C SER A 534 10.47 12.89 6.85
N LEU A 535 9.56 11.97 6.50
CA LEU A 535 8.25 11.85 7.15
C LEU A 535 8.35 11.47 8.64
N ILE A 536 9.27 10.57 9.01
CA ILE A 536 9.57 10.21 10.40
C ILE A 536 10.14 11.42 11.14
N GLY A 537 11.08 12.13 10.51
CA GLY A 537 11.68 13.35 11.07
C GLY A 537 10.63 14.44 11.31
N ILE A 538 9.73 14.66 10.35
CA ILE A 538 8.59 15.55 10.48
C ILE A 538 7.71 15.13 11.66
N THR A 539 7.32 13.85 11.72
CA THR A 539 6.46 13.32 12.78
C THR A 539 7.11 13.50 14.15
N GLY A 540 8.37 13.09 14.32
CA GLY A 540 9.11 13.24 15.57
C GLY A 540 9.30 14.70 15.97
N ALA A 541 9.61 15.57 15.02
CA ALA A 541 9.79 16.99 15.25
C ALA A 541 8.48 17.70 15.65
N GLN A 542 7.34 17.27 15.11
CA GLN A 542 6.03 17.77 15.49
C GLN A 542 5.62 17.24 16.88
N LEU A 543 5.85 15.96 17.19
CA LEU A 543 5.51 15.38 18.49
C LEU A 543 6.33 15.95 19.64
N THR A 544 7.60 16.25 19.38
CA THR A 544 8.53 16.77 20.40
C THR A 544 8.47 18.29 20.55
N GLY A 545 7.88 19.01 19.60
CA GLY A 545 7.96 20.47 19.58
C GLY A 545 9.36 21.00 19.22
N VAL A 546 10.28 20.19 18.67
CA VAL A 546 11.66 20.64 18.37
C VAL A 546 11.70 21.82 17.37
N MET A 547 10.65 21.96 16.56
CA MET A 547 10.46 23.09 15.64
C MET A 547 9.98 24.38 16.33
N ASN A 548 9.71 24.36 17.64
CA ASN A 548 9.34 25.54 18.43
C ASN A 548 10.61 26.22 18.96
N ASN A 549 11.45 26.69 18.04
CA ASN A 549 12.66 27.47 18.34
C ASN A 549 12.66 28.77 17.53
N CYS A 550 13.52 29.73 17.90
CA CYS A 550 13.61 31.03 17.23
C CYS A 550 13.81 30.91 15.70
N TYR A 551 14.59 29.94 15.24
CA TYR A 551 14.90 29.78 13.81
C TYR A 551 13.67 29.34 13.00
N CYS A 552 12.95 28.34 13.50
CA CYS A 552 11.79 27.79 12.82
C CYS A 552 10.55 28.69 12.94
N LYS A 553 10.33 29.33 14.11
CA LYS A 553 9.23 30.28 14.30
C LYS A 553 9.44 31.59 13.55
N SER A 554 10.69 32.05 13.37
CA SER A 554 10.92 33.30 12.61
C SER A 554 10.75 33.16 11.10
N SER A 555 10.49 31.96 10.57
CA SER A 555 10.47 31.70 9.12
C SER A 555 11.74 32.24 8.43
N ALA A 556 12.91 31.95 9.00
CA ALA A 556 14.21 32.48 8.57
C ALA A 556 14.59 32.15 7.12
N LEU A 557 13.93 31.16 6.51
CA LEU A 557 14.13 30.74 5.11
C LEU A 557 13.17 31.44 4.14
N SER A 558 12.31 32.34 4.63
CA SER A 558 11.39 33.11 3.80
C SER A 558 12.14 34.15 2.98
N MET A 559 11.56 34.54 1.84
CA MET A 559 12.10 35.64 1.02
C MET A 559 12.09 36.95 1.81
N PRO A 560 13.05 37.88 1.54
CA PRO A 560 13.06 39.19 2.19
C PRO A 560 11.71 39.89 2.07
N GLY A 561 11.13 40.28 3.21
CA GLY A 561 9.84 40.98 3.29
C GLY A 561 8.60 40.10 3.46
N ILE A 562 8.71 38.77 3.39
CA ILE A 562 7.57 37.85 3.62
C ILE A 562 7.67 37.18 5.00
N GLY A 563 8.86 37.05 5.58
CA GLY A 563 9.08 36.49 6.92
C GLY A 563 10.30 37.08 7.63
N GLY A 564 10.95 36.29 8.48
CA GLY A 564 12.12 36.69 9.27
C GLY A 564 11.80 37.25 10.65
N TYR A 565 10.57 37.05 11.12
CA TYR A 565 10.10 37.52 12.42
C TYR A 565 9.29 36.46 13.16
N MET A 566 9.35 36.51 14.49
CA MET A 566 8.55 35.70 15.40
C MET A 566 7.64 36.62 16.21
N ASP A 567 6.38 36.25 16.35
CA ASP A 567 5.40 36.93 17.20
C ASP A 567 5.12 36.15 18.50
N PHE A 568 4.35 36.80 19.38
CA PHE A 568 3.89 36.23 20.66
C PHE A 568 2.37 36.28 20.79
N GLU A 569 1.68 36.44 19.67
CA GLU A 569 0.23 36.54 19.66
C GLU A 569 -0.41 35.15 19.67
N ASN A 570 -1.60 35.07 20.25
CA ASN A 570 -2.34 33.81 20.41
C ASN A 570 -3.29 33.57 19.23
N ALA A 571 -3.88 32.38 19.16
CA ALA A 571 -4.82 32.08 18.08
C ALA A 571 -6.11 32.94 18.09
N ALA A 572 -6.53 33.48 19.23
CA ALA A 572 -7.62 34.47 19.27
C ALA A 572 -7.25 35.76 18.50
N PHE A 573 -6.04 36.27 18.71
CA PHE A 573 -5.52 37.43 17.98
C PHE A 573 -5.49 37.17 16.47
N TYR A 574 -5.04 35.98 16.04
CA TYR A 574 -5.01 35.64 14.61
C TYR A 574 -6.40 35.53 14.00
N ARG A 575 -7.39 35.04 14.76
CA ARG A 575 -8.77 34.98 14.26
C ARG A 575 -9.35 36.38 14.05
N ASP A 576 -9.04 37.30 14.96
CA ASP A 576 -9.67 38.62 14.98
C ASP A 576 -8.93 39.64 14.09
N HIS A 577 -7.63 39.44 13.86
CA HIS A 577 -6.77 40.39 13.13
C HIS A 577 -6.08 39.85 11.89
N PHE A 578 -6.17 38.55 11.61
CA PHE A 578 -5.68 37.95 10.37
C PHE A 578 -6.79 37.21 9.63
N ASN A 579 -6.70 37.15 8.31
CA ASN A 579 -7.60 36.33 7.49
C ASN A 579 -7.20 34.83 7.49
N SER A 580 -6.63 34.33 8.59
CA SER A 580 -6.10 32.96 8.70
C SER A 580 -7.20 31.91 8.66
N GLY A 581 -8.36 32.22 9.24
CA GLY A 581 -9.53 31.35 9.26
C GLY A 581 -10.02 30.96 7.85
N TYR A 582 -9.93 31.87 6.88
CA TYR A 582 -10.28 31.57 5.49
C TYR A 582 -9.36 30.51 4.89
N TYR A 583 -8.03 30.67 5.03
CA TYR A 583 -7.07 29.71 4.49
C TYR A 583 -7.13 28.36 5.21
N TRP A 584 -7.27 28.35 6.54
CA TRP A 584 -7.36 27.11 7.31
C TRP A 584 -8.66 26.36 7.02
N GLY A 585 -9.78 27.08 6.96
CA GLY A 585 -11.08 26.53 6.59
C GLY A 585 -11.05 25.96 5.16
N PHE A 586 -10.52 26.72 4.20
CA PHE A 586 -10.36 26.25 2.82
C PHE A 586 -9.49 24.99 2.74
N ALA A 587 -8.33 24.98 3.43
CA ALA A 587 -7.41 23.84 3.44
C ALA A 587 -8.08 22.58 3.97
N ALA A 588 -8.81 22.71 5.07
CA ALA A 588 -9.44 21.58 5.71
C ALA A 588 -10.68 21.09 4.98
N VAL A 589 -11.46 21.98 4.39
CA VAL A 589 -12.60 21.59 3.55
C VAL A 589 -12.10 20.79 2.35
N ILE A 590 -11.07 21.28 1.64
CA ILE A 590 -10.54 20.59 0.47
C ILE A 590 -9.79 19.30 0.85
N GLY A 591 -8.84 19.39 1.79
CA GLY A 591 -8.04 18.24 2.21
C GLY A 591 -8.81 17.22 3.06
N GLY A 592 -10.00 17.59 3.58
CA GLY A 592 -10.95 16.64 4.17
C GLY A 592 -11.86 16.01 3.11
N ALA A 593 -12.38 16.80 2.17
CA ALA A 593 -13.36 16.33 1.19
C ALA A 593 -12.75 15.40 0.13
N ILE A 594 -11.57 15.71 -0.41
CA ILE A 594 -10.97 14.91 -1.49
C ILE A 594 -10.68 13.46 -1.08
N PRO A 595 -10.03 13.19 0.08
CA PRO A 595 -9.79 11.82 0.54
C PRO A 595 -11.10 11.11 0.85
N LEU A 596 -12.06 11.80 1.48
CA LEU A 596 -13.36 11.24 1.84
C LEU A 596 -14.16 10.84 0.61
N ILE A 597 -14.26 11.71 -0.39
CA ILE A 597 -14.93 11.40 -1.66
C ILE A 597 -14.24 10.24 -2.35
N THR A 598 -12.90 10.26 -2.42
CA THR A 598 -12.13 9.16 -3.03
C THR A 598 -12.40 7.84 -2.33
N PHE A 599 -12.44 7.85 -1.00
CA PHE A 599 -12.76 6.70 -0.18
C PHE A 599 -14.15 6.15 -0.46
N LEU A 600 -15.18 7.01 -0.44
CA LEU A 600 -16.56 6.63 -0.70
C LEU A 600 -16.72 6.06 -2.11
N VAL A 601 -16.06 6.66 -3.09
CA VAL A 601 -16.02 6.18 -4.47
C VAL A 601 -15.37 4.78 -4.53
N ALA A 602 -14.21 4.59 -3.90
CA ALA A 602 -13.53 3.30 -3.84
C ALA A 602 -14.43 2.21 -3.21
N LEU A 603 -15.05 2.52 -2.07
CA LEU A 603 -15.96 1.63 -1.35
C LEU A 603 -17.19 1.28 -2.20
N PHE A 604 -17.82 2.28 -2.84
CA PHE A 604 -18.97 2.07 -3.71
C PHE A 604 -18.64 1.15 -4.88
N TRP A 605 -17.52 1.41 -5.58
CA TRP A 605 -17.09 0.57 -6.70
C TRP A 605 -16.71 -0.83 -6.25
N TRP A 606 -16.12 -0.96 -5.06
CA TRP A 606 -15.81 -2.24 -4.47
C TRP A 606 -17.12 -3.00 -4.19
N MET A 607 -18.09 -2.43 -3.49
CA MET A 607 -19.39 -3.07 -3.28
C MET A 607 -20.09 -3.48 -4.59
N LYS A 608 -19.99 -2.68 -5.65
CA LYS A 608 -20.53 -3.04 -6.98
C LYS A 608 -19.87 -4.28 -7.58
N CYS A 609 -18.58 -4.51 -7.30
CA CYS A 609 -17.87 -5.68 -7.81
C CYS A 609 -18.09 -6.95 -6.96
N LYS A 610 -18.95 -6.93 -5.92
CA LYS A 610 -19.22 -8.05 -4.99
C LYS A 610 -19.44 -9.41 -5.65
N HIS A 611 -20.22 -9.48 -6.72
CA HIS A 611 -20.51 -10.72 -7.45
C HIS A 611 -19.26 -11.43 -8.03
N LEU A 612 -18.15 -10.72 -8.31
CA LEU A 612 -16.92 -11.36 -8.82
C LEU A 612 -16.27 -12.23 -7.74
N TRP A 613 -16.39 -11.84 -6.47
CA TRP A 613 -15.69 -12.49 -5.35
C TRP A 613 -16.62 -13.16 -4.33
N SER A 614 -17.92 -13.01 -4.45
CA SER A 614 -18.87 -13.72 -3.61
C SER A 614 -18.75 -15.22 -3.88
N ALA A 615 -18.23 -15.98 -2.92
CA ALA A 615 -18.33 -17.44 -2.91
C ALA A 615 -19.65 -17.82 -2.22
N ASN A 616 -20.48 -18.62 -2.88
CA ASN A 616 -21.70 -19.13 -2.27
C ASN A 616 -21.35 -20.43 -1.52
N GLU A 617 -21.22 -20.37 -0.20
CA GLU A 617 -20.90 -21.54 0.65
C GLU A 617 -21.99 -22.61 0.59
N LYS A 618 -23.24 -22.19 0.34
CA LYS A 618 -24.39 -23.10 0.24
C LYS A 618 -24.50 -23.81 -1.10
N GLY A 619 -23.62 -23.49 -2.05
CA GLY A 619 -23.52 -24.25 -3.30
C GLY A 619 -22.83 -25.59 -3.07
N GLN A 620 -23.45 -26.46 -2.27
CA GLN A 620 -23.23 -27.92 -2.30
C GLN A 620 -23.70 -28.43 -3.67
N GLY A 621 -23.01 -28.06 -4.75
CA GLY A 621 -23.18 -28.77 -5.99
C GLY A 621 -22.44 -30.08 -5.86
N SER A 622 -23.14 -31.16 -5.49
CA SER A 622 -22.86 -32.61 -5.70
C SER A 622 -21.43 -33.19 -5.66
N PHE A 623 -20.37 -32.42 -5.42
CA PHE A 623 -18.98 -32.88 -5.38
C PHE A 623 -18.62 -33.13 -3.92
N GLY A 624 -19.16 -34.23 -3.40
CA GLY A 624 -19.11 -34.63 -1.99
C GLY A 624 -17.81 -35.28 -1.52
N ASN A 625 -16.73 -35.30 -2.32
CA ASN A 625 -15.46 -35.87 -1.86
C ASN A 625 -14.43 -34.77 -1.57
N SER A 626 -14.47 -34.27 -0.33
CA SER A 626 -13.43 -33.42 0.27
C SER A 626 -12.03 -34.06 0.30
N ALA A 627 -11.93 -35.35 -0.03
CA ALA A 627 -10.68 -36.08 -0.23
C ALA A 627 -10.03 -35.74 -1.58
N THR A 628 -10.79 -35.73 -2.69
CA THR A 628 -10.27 -35.38 -4.01
C THR A 628 -9.93 -33.90 -4.11
N GLU A 629 -10.71 -33.00 -3.50
CA GLU A 629 -10.37 -31.56 -3.41
C GLU A 629 -9.02 -31.29 -2.71
N ARG A 630 -8.60 -32.17 -1.79
CA ARG A 630 -7.28 -32.10 -1.15
C ARG A 630 -6.16 -32.71 -1.99
N LEU A 631 -6.46 -33.58 -2.95
CA LEU A 631 -5.47 -34.28 -3.77
C LEU A 631 -5.00 -33.46 -4.98
N TRP A 632 -5.87 -32.63 -5.59
CA TRP A 632 -5.53 -31.89 -6.82
C TRP A 632 -4.82 -30.55 -6.58
N LEU A 633 -5.08 -29.93 -5.43
CA LEU A 633 -4.59 -28.59 -5.08
C LEU A 633 -3.89 -28.54 -3.72
N GLY A 634 -3.89 -29.62 -2.92
CA GLY A 634 -3.31 -29.69 -1.57
C GLY A 634 -1.88 -30.17 -1.58
#